data_AF-A0A658ICP3-F1
#
_entry.id   AF-A0A658ICP3-F1
#
_cell.length_a   1.000
_cell.length_b   1.000
_cell.length_c   1.000
_cell.angle_alpha   90.00
_cell.angle_beta   90.00
_cell.angle_gamma   90.00
#
_symmetry.space_group_name_H-M   'P 1'
#
loop_
_entity.id
_entity.type
_entity.pdbx_description
1 polymer ?
#
loop_
_entity_poly.entity_id
_entity_poly.type
_entity_poly.pdbx_seq_one_letter_code
_entity_poly.pdbx_strand_id
1 'polypeptide(L)'
;MGGNNLNSTGVVNGRYGNFDVSVVSNGPVTAGGDIRSTGGWIISRHGRGWMDESHGGGFYMTDNEWIRSLNNKSIYTGGQLKGGSLRSDSDLSAGGVLKLDQTSYAGTWCPQNGAISHDSSGGILSCQSGRWQKDPAVLEQQECFETGNHNGRDFQEHRCPTGWYTAGLRFSGHRRGESTYMITCCH
;
A
#
# COMPACT_ATOMS: atom_id res chain seq x y z
N MET A 1 -43.02 48.63 -1.97
CA MET A 1 -42.56 49.65 -2.93
C MET A 1 -41.94 48.91 -4.12
N GLY A 2 -42.26 49.35 -5.34
CA GLY A 2 -42.14 48.56 -6.56
C GLY A 2 -40.71 48.27 -7.00
N GLY A 3 -40.58 47.26 -7.86
CA GLY A 3 -39.31 46.89 -8.48
C GLY A 3 -38.83 47.99 -9.43
N ASN A 4 -37.52 48.26 -9.38
CA ASN A 4 -36.83 49.04 -10.39
C ASN A 4 -36.15 48.07 -11.35
N ASN A 5 -36.40 48.20 -12.66
CA ASN A 5 -35.77 47.37 -13.67
C ASN A 5 -34.62 48.15 -14.31
N LEU A 6 -33.39 47.68 -14.12
CA LEU A 6 -32.20 48.18 -14.79
C LEU A 6 -31.88 47.26 -15.97
N ASN A 7 -32.45 47.57 -17.14
CA ASN A 7 -32.21 46.82 -18.37
C ASN A 7 -31.29 47.61 -19.31
N SER A 8 -30.32 46.93 -19.94
CA SER A 8 -29.35 47.52 -20.87
C SER A 8 -28.50 48.68 -20.30
N THR A 9 -28.30 48.73 -18.98
CA THR A 9 -27.35 49.66 -18.36
C THR A 9 -25.92 49.18 -18.59
N GLY A 10 -24.96 50.10 -18.72
CA GLY A 10 -23.53 49.77 -18.78
C GLY A 10 -22.97 49.30 -17.44
N VAL A 11 -22.02 50.05 -16.88
CA VAL A 11 -21.41 49.71 -15.58
C VAL A 11 -22.30 50.18 -14.43
N VAL A 12 -22.59 49.28 -13.49
CA VAL A 12 -23.24 49.61 -12.22
C VAL A 12 -22.18 49.49 -11.12
N ASN A 13 -21.86 50.61 -10.47
CA ASN A 13 -20.95 50.63 -9.33
C ASN A 13 -21.75 50.69 -8.02
N GLY A 14 -21.45 49.81 -7.08
CA GLY A 14 -22.09 49.76 -5.78
C GLY A 14 -21.12 49.27 -4.70
N ARG A 15 -21.26 49.77 -3.48
CA ARG A 15 -20.43 49.32 -2.34
C ARG A 15 -20.85 47.96 -1.80
N TYR A 16 -22.15 47.64 -1.91
CA TYR A 16 -22.75 46.39 -1.47
C TYR A 16 -23.81 45.94 -2.49
N GLY A 17 -23.99 44.63 -2.64
CA GLY A 17 -25.08 44.03 -3.41
C GLY A 17 -25.61 42.80 -2.68
N ASN A 18 -26.93 42.69 -2.54
CA ASN A 18 -27.61 41.51 -2.01
C ASN A 18 -28.55 40.97 -3.09
N PHE A 19 -28.41 39.69 -3.46
CA PHE A 19 -29.18 39.05 -4.52
C PHE A 19 -29.96 37.89 -3.91
N ASP A 20 -31.30 37.97 -3.91
CA ASP A 20 -32.15 36.99 -3.22
C ASP A 20 -32.26 35.65 -3.98
N VAL A 21 -32.06 35.66 -5.31
CA VAL A 21 -32.29 34.49 -6.17
C VAL A 21 -31.00 33.98 -6.81
N SER A 22 -30.38 34.78 -7.70
CA SER A 22 -29.23 34.32 -8.47
C SER A 22 -28.40 35.47 -9.02
N VAL A 23 -27.12 35.19 -9.25
CA VAL A 23 -26.23 36.00 -10.09
C VAL A 23 -25.89 35.17 -11.33
N VAL A 24 -26.17 35.72 -12.51
CA VAL A 24 -25.85 35.08 -13.80
C VAL A 24 -24.89 36.01 -14.55
N SER A 25 -23.73 35.48 -14.92
CA SER A 25 -22.71 36.21 -15.69
C SER A 25 -22.34 35.40 -16.94
N ASN A 26 -22.28 36.08 -18.08
CA ASN A 26 -21.74 35.52 -19.33
C ASN A 26 -20.22 35.66 -19.44
N GLY A 27 -19.60 36.37 -18.48
CA GLY A 27 -18.16 36.54 -18.37
C GLY A 27 -17.63 36.07 -17.00
N PRO A 28 -16.33 36.28 -16.73
CA PRO A 28 -15.74 35.95 -15.45
C PRO A 28 -16.41 36.66 -14.28
N VAL A 29 -16.41 36.01 -13.12
CA VAL A 29 -16.73 36.64 -11.82
C VAL A 29 -15.45 36.65 -11.01
N THR A 30 -14.92 37.85 -10.75
CA THR A 30 -13.72 38.03 -9.91
C THR A 30 -14.15 38.51 -8.54
N ALA A 31 -13.91 37.70 -7.51
CA ALA A 31 -14.16 38.05 -6.12
C ALA A 31 -12.83 38.41 -5.42
N GLY A 32 -12.82 39.48 -4.63
CA GLY A 32 -11.65 39.85 -3.81
C GLY A 32 -11.48 39.01 -2.54
N GLY A 33 -12.42 38.12 -2.24
CA GLY A 33 -12.40 37.22 -1.08
C GLY A 33 -13.03 35.87 -1.40
N ASP A 34 -13.35 35.10 -0.37
CA ASP A 34 -13.84 33.72 -0.51
C ASP A 34 -15.19 33.63 -1.24
N ILE A 35 -15.36 32.54 -2.00
CA ILE A 35 -16.64 32.09 -2.51
C ILE A 35 -17.12 30.96 -1.60
N ARG A 36 -18.23 31.16 -0.88
CA ARG A 36 -18.79 30.19 0.07
C ARG A 36 -20.24 29.88 -0.24
N SER A 37 -20.56 28.60 -0.25
CA SER A 37 -21.93 28.09 -0.22
C SER A 37 -22.28 27.63 1.20
N THR A 38 -23.48 27.95 1.68
CA THR A 38 -23.96 27.56 3.01
C THR A 38 -24.91 26.36 3.00
N GLY A 39 -25.34 25.90 1.83
CA GLY A 39 -26.24 24.76 1.69
C GLY A 39 -26.26 24.08 0.32
N GLY A 40 -25.43 24.52 -0.62
CA GLY A 40 -25.34 23.97 -1.98
C GLY A 40 -23.92 23.59 -2.40
N TRP A 41 -23.79 22.95 -3.56
CA TRP A 41 -22.52 22.55 -4.13
C TRP A 41 -21.81 23.72 -4.85
N ILE A 42 -20.48 23.69 -4.88
CA ILE A 42 -19.70 24.43 -5.89
C ILE A 42 -19.57 23.51 -7.10
N ILE A 43 -20.14 23.92 -8.23
CA ILE A 43 -20.24 23.09 -9.43
C ILE A 43 -19.42 23.71 -10.54
N SER A 44 -18.48 22.95 -11.12
CA SER A 44 -17.79 23.29 -12.36
C SER A 44 -18.33 22.44 -13.53
N ARG A 45 -18.13 22.93 -14.76
CA ARG A 45 -18.52 22.24 -16.00
C ARG A 45 -17.41 22.35 -17.04
N HIS A 46 -17.51 21.57 -18.11
CA HIS A 46 -16.66 21.67 -19.30
C HIS A 46 -15.16 21.50 -19.02
N GLY A 47 -14.78 20.49 -18.24
CA GLY A 47 -13.36 20.15 -18.11
C GLY A 47 -12.58 20.95 -17.07
N ARG A 48 -13.23 21.88 -16.36
CA ARG A 48 -12.59 22.80 -15.40
C ARG A 48 -12.96 22.45 -13.96
N GLY A 49 -12.23 23.04 -13.02
CA GLY A 49 -12.44 22.86 -11.59
C GLY A 49 -11.77 23.97 -10.80
N TRP A 50 -11.16 23.62 -9.68
CA TRP A 50 -10.38 24.56 -8.88
C TRP A 50 -8.95 24.67 -9.43
N MET A 51 -8.43 25.89 -9.49
CA MET A 51 -7.07 26.22 -9.90
C MET A 51 -6.51 27.30 -8.97
N ASP A 52 -5.25 27.15 -8.60
CA ASP A 52 -4.41 28.22 -8.08
C ASP A 52 -3.53 28.73 -9.22
N GLU A 53 -3.80 29.95 -9.70
CA GLU A 53 -3.09 30.54 -10.85
C GLU A 53 -1.61 30.80 -10.53
N SER A 54 -1.30 31.30 -9.33
CA SER A 54 0.06 31.64 -8.92
C SER A 54 0.97 30.41 -8.83
N HIS A 55 0.43 29.27 -8.41
CA HIS A 55 1.19 28.03 -8.23
C HIS A 55 0.98 27.04 -9.38
N GLY A 56 0.02 27.30 -10.29
CA GLY A 56 -0.36 26.41 -11.38
C GLY A 56 -0.85 25.04 -10.90
N GLY A 57 -1.47 24.98 -9.72
CA GLY A 57 -2.01 23.75 -9.12
C GLY A 57 -3.53 23.75 -9.14
N GLY A 58 -4.17 22.64 -8.77
CA GLY A 58 -5.62 22.56 -8.83
C GLY A 58 -6.16 21.15 -8.90
N PHE A 59 -7.49 21.04 -8.97
CA PHE A 59 -8.21 19.81 -9.28
C PHE A 59 -9.20 20.03 -10.42
N TYR A 60 -9.20 19.13 -11.40
CA TYR A 60 -10.07 19.19 -12.57
C TYR A 60 -10.43 17.78 -13.05
N MET A 61 -11.38 17.69 -13.98
CA MET A 61 -11.83 16.43 -14.58
C MET A 61 -12.02 16.65 -16.08
N THR A 62 -11.42 15.83 -16.94
CA THR A 62 -11.62 15.87 -18.41
C THR A 62 -12.33 14.64 -18.94
N ASP A 63 -12.60 13.67 -18.08
CA ASP A 63 -13.40 12.48 -18.32
C ASP A 63 -14.31 12.19 -17.11
N ASN A 64 -15.02 11.08 -17.16
CA ASN A 64 -16.01 10.72 -16.14
C ASN A 64 -15.41 9.86 -15.01
N GLU A 65 -14.15 9.46 -15.16
CA GLU A 65 -13.50 8.45 -14.33
C GLU A 65 -12.55 9.06 -13.29
N TRP A 66 -11.87 10.15 -13.62
CA TRP A 66 -10.75 10.65 -12.82
C TRP A 66 -10.86 12.12 -12.42
N ILE A 67 -10.73 12.37 -11.11
CA ILE A 67 -10.25 13.65 -10.60
C ILE A 67 -8.73 13.70 -10.81
N ARG A 68 -8.26 14.79 -11.42
CA ARG A 68 -6.87 15.00 -11.75
C ARG A 68 -6.29 16.16 -10.97
N SER A 69 -5.05 15.99 -10.52
CA SER A 69 -4.24 17.11 -10.10
C SER A 69 -3.79 17.91 -11.32
N LEU A 70 -4.02 19.21 -11.32
CA LEU A 70 -3.61 20.08 -12.40
C LEU A 70 -2.08 20.09 -12.54
N ASN A 71 -1.61 20.01 -13.79
CA ASN A 71 -0.17 19.93 -14.13
C ASN A 71 0.56 18.75 -13.47
N ASN A 72 -0.15 17.65 -13.18
CA ASN A 72 0.40 16.45 -12.52
C ASN A 72 1.09 16.75 -11.18
N LYS A 73 0.64 17.79 -10.45
CA LYS A 73 1.21 18.07 -9.14
C LYS A 73 0.91 16.94 -8.15
N SER A 74 1.86 16.64 -7.28
CA SER A 74 1.65 15.72 -6.17
C SER A 74 0.64 16.27 -5.17
N ILE A 75 -0.05 15.37 -4.45
CA ILE A 75 -0.94 15.72 -3.33
C ILE A 75 -0.16 15.50 -2.04
N TYR A 76 0.04 16.57 -1.27
CA TYR A 76 0.69 16.52 0.05
C TYR A 76 -0.35 16.72 1.15
N THR A 77 -0.37 15.84 2.14
CA THR A 77 -1.27 15.93 3.29
C THR A 77 -0.61 15.30 4.51
N GLY A 78 -0.86 15.89 5.69
CA GLY A 78 -0.51 15.26 6.97
C GLY A 78 -1.58 14.29 7.49
N GLY A 79 -2.73 14.20 6.82
CA GLY A 79 -3.86 13.35 7.18
C GLY A 79 -3.95 12.06 6.37
N GLN A 80 -5.05 11.34 6.54
CA GLN A 80 -5.32 10.11 5.79
C GLN A 80 -5.91 10.42 4.41
N LEU A 81 -5.47 9.67 3.39
CA LEU A 81 -6.18 9.52 2.12
C LEU A 81 -7.02 8.24 2.20
N LYS A 82 -8.36 8.38 2.17
CA LYS A 82 -9.29 7.25 2.21
C LYS A 82 -9.94 7.07 0.84
N GLY A 83 -9.70 5.92 0.22
CA GLY A 83 -10.27 5.52 -1.07
C GLY A 83 -10.44 4.01 -1.14
N GLY A 84 -11.11 3.51 -2.18
CA GLY A 84 -11.35 2.06 -2.33
C GLY A 84 -10.08 1.26 -2.64
N SER A 85 -9.22 1.78 -3.52
CA SER A 85 -7.96 1.14 -3.91
C SER A 85 -6.90 2.19 -4.25
N LEU A 86 -5.63 1.86 -4.02
CA LEU A 86 -4.50 2.67 -4.46
C LEU A 86 -3.71 1.89 -5.53
N ARG A 87 -3.59 2.47 -6.72
CA ARG A 87 -2.72 1.97 -7.79
C ARG A 87 -1.60 2.98 -8.01
N SER A 88 -0.36 2.52 -7.92
CA SER A 88 0.81 3.27 -8.39
C SER A 88 1.22 2.73 -9.76
N ASP A 89 1.59 3.62 -10.69
CA ASP A 89 2.18 3.20 -11.97
C ASP A 89 3.67 2.83 -11.84
N SER A 90 4.25 3.05 -10.65
CA SER A 90 5.61 2.65 -10.27
C SER A 90 5.58 2.18 -8.81
N ASP A 91 6.60 2.52 -8.01
CA ASP A 91 6.74 2.03 -6.65
C ASP A 91 5.74 2.69 -5.69
N LEU A 92 5.40 1.97 -4.61
CA LEU A 92 4.72 2.52 -3.43
C LEU A 92 5.75 2.66 -2.31
N SER A 93 6.02 3.90 -1.89
CA SER A 93 6.93 4.19 -0.78
C SER A 93 6.14 4.62 0.46
N ALA A 94 6.39 3.96 1.58
CA ALA A 94 5.83 4.31 2.88
C ALA A 94 6.97 4.57 3.87
N GLY A 95 6.98 5.75 4.48
CA GLY A 95 7.94 6.08 5.55
C GLY A 95 7.69 5.32 6.86
N GLY A 96 6.59 4.57 6.95
CA GLY A 96 6.20 3.77 8.11
C GLY A 96 5.77 2.36 7.72
N VAL A 97 4.74 1.83 8.36
CA VAL A 97 4.28 0.45 8.18
C VAL A 97 3.12 0.37 7.18
N LEU A 98 3.15 -0.61 6.28
CA LEU A 98 1.99 -1.01 5.49
C LEU A 98 1.05 -1.86 6.36
N LYS A 99 -0.09 -1.28 6.76
CA LYS A 99 -1.14 -1.98 7.50
C LYS A 99 -2.20 -2.49 6.54
N LEU A 100 -2.48 -3.78 6.62
CA LEU A 100 -3.57 -4.42 5.89
C LEU A 100 -4.64 -4.76 6.92
N ASP A 101 -5.86 -4.24 6.75
CA ASP A 101 -6.92 -4.47 7.73
C ASP A 101 -7.53 -5.89 7.61
N GLN A 102 -7.39 -6.51 6.44
CA GLN A 102 -7.94 -7.83 6.16
C GLN A 102 -6.92 -8.93 6.47
N THR A 103 -7.31 -9.85 7.35
CA THR A 103 -6.62 -11.13 7.57
C THR A 103 -7.00 -12.16 6.51
N SER A 104 -6.04 -12.96 6.07
CA SER A 104 -6.21 -14.09 5.15
C SER A 104 -5.78 -15.41 5.79
N TYR A 105 -6.11 -16.54 5.17
CA TYR A 105 -5.84 -17.88 5.71
C TYR A 105 -5.05 -18.73 4.71
N ALA A 106 -3.97 -19.36 5.17
CA ALA A 106 -3.16 -20.24 4.33
C ALA A 106 -3.99 -21.38 3.71
N GLY A 107 -3.68 -21.76 2.48
CA GLY A 107 -4.40 -22.78 1.71
C GLY A 107 -5.73 -22.34 1.12
N THR A 108 -6.23 -21.14 1.45
CA THR A 108 -7.46 -20.59 0.83
C THR A 108 -7.17 -19.84 -0.47
N TRP A 109 -8.21 -19.61 -1.27
CA TRP A 109 -8.09 -18.87 -2.53
C TRP A 109 -7.60 -17.43 -2.32
N CYS A 110 -6.75 -16.95 -3.22
CA CYS A 110 -6.25 -15.58 -3.22
C CYS A 110 -6.44 -14.95 -4.61
N PRO A 111 -6.60 -13.61 -4.68
CA PRO A 111 -7.08 -12.95 -5.89
C PRO A 111 -6.06 -12.84 -7.02
N GLN A 112 -4.78 -12.69 -6.70
CA GLN A 112 -3.73 -12.47 -7.70
C GLN A 112 -2.39 -12.99 -7.21
N ASN A 113 -1.71 -13.82 -8.02
CA ASN A 113 -0.37 -14.30 -7.73
C ASN A 113 0.59 -13.13 -7.45
N GLY A 114 1.37 -13.23 -6.38
CA GLY A 114 2.26 -12.18 -5.88
C GLY A 114 1.61 -11.18 -4.93
N ALA A 115 0.29 -11.23 -4.71
CA ALA A 115 -0.35 -10.42 -3.67
C ALA A 115 0.19 -10.81 -2.28
N ILE A 116 0.32 -9.82 -1.41
CA ILE A 116 0.79 -9.98 -0.03
C ILE A 116 -0.38 -9.72 0.94
N SER A 117 -0.51 -10.56 1.95
CA SER A 117 -1.46 -10.43 3.06
C SER A 117 -0.82 -10.95 4.35
N HIS A 118 -1.60 -11.12 5.41
CA HIS A 118 -1.15 -11.74 6.65
C HIS A 118 -2.24 -12.63 7.26
N ASP A 119 -1.83 -13.58 8.11
CA ASP A 119 -2.76 -14.36 8.93
C ASP A 119 -3.13 -13.64 10.25
N SER A 120 -4.00 -14.25 11.06
CA SER A 120 -4.45 -13.68 12.35
C SER A 120 -3.33 -13.45 13.37
N SER A 121 -2.16 -14.07 13.18
CA SER A 121 -0.97 -13.85 14.03
C SER A 121 -0.05 -12.76 13.50
N GLY A 122 -0.33 -12.20 12.32
CA GLY A 122 0.53 -11.24 11.63
C GLY A 122 1.59 -11.89 10.73
N GLY A 123 1.58 -13.23 10.58
CA GLY A 123 2.50 -13.93 9.69
C GLY A 123 2.21 -13.59 8.23
N ILE A 124 3.25 -13.22 7.47
CA ILE A 124 3.14 -12.83 6.06
C ILE A 124 2.62 -14.01 5.23
N LEU A 125 1.69 -13.71 4.33
CA LEU A 125 1.18 -14.63 3.33
C LEU A 125 1.46 -14.05 1.95
N SER A 126 1.93 -14.90 1.04
CA SER A 126 2.08 -14.59 -0.38
C SER A 126 1.14 -15.45 -1.21
N CYS A 127 0.43 -14.83 -2.14
CA CYS A 127 -0.43 -15.55 -3.06
C CYS A 127 0.41 -16.27 -4.12
N GLN A 128 0.38 -17.59 -4.12
CA GLN A 128 1.11 -18.41 -5.07
C GLN A 128 0.17 -19.45 -5.67
N SER A 129 0.16 -19.54 -7.01
CA SER A 129 -0.70 -20.47 -7.76
C SER A 129 -2.18 -20.40 -7.34
N GLY A 130 -2.70 -19.20 -7.08
CA GLY A 130 -4.08 -18.95 -6.69
C GLY A 130 -4.44 -19.42 -5.28
N ARG A 131 -3.45 -19.62 -4.39
CA ARG A 131 -3.64 -19.91 -2.97
C ARG A 131 -2.73 -19.07 -2.07
N TRP A 132 -3.23 -18.67 -0.91
CA TRP A 132 -2.40 -18.06 0.12
C TRP A 132 -1.41 -19.09 0.66
N GLN A 133 -0.12 -18.82 0.50
CA GLN A 133 0.95 -19.64 1.06
C GLN A 133 1.65 -18.87 2.18
N LYS A 134 2.02 -19.60 3.23
CA LYS A 134 3.02 -19.10 4.17
C LYS A 134 4.38 -19.19 3.50
N ASP A 135 5.30 -18.29 3.84
CA ASP A 135 6.70 -18.53 3.52
C ASP A 135 7.10 -19.87 4.16
N PRO A 136 7.71 -20.79 3.39
CA PRO A 136 8.17 -22.05 3.94
C PRO A 136 9.15 -21.72 5.05
N ALA A 137 8.93 -22.29 6.24
CA ALA A 137 9.93 -22.28 7.28
C ALA A 137 11.16 -23.01 6.73
N VAL A 138 12.19 -22.26 6.35
CA VAL A 138 13.50 -22.85 6.06
C VAL A 138 14.04 -23.30 7.41
N LEU A 139 14.34 -24.60 7.54
CA LEU A 139 15.19 -25.08 8.62
C LEU A 139 16.59 -24.54 8.36
N GLU A 140 16.90 -23.34 8.87
CA GLU A 140 18.27 -22.86 8.89
C GLU A 140 19.07 -23.76 9.83
N GLN A 141 19.99 -24.53 9.25
CA GLN A 141 20.97 -25.33 9.98
C GLN A 141 22.02 -24.38 10.55
N GLN A 142 21.77 -23.82 11.73
CA GLN A 142 22.71 -22.95 12.43
C GLN A 142 23.58 -23.74 13.42
N GLU A 143 24.77 -23.20 13.67
CA GLU A 143 25.77 -23.69 14.62
C GLU A 143 26.13 -25.18 14.51
N CYS A 144 26.09 -25.78 13.32
CA CYS A 144 26.25 -27.22 13.21
C CYS A 144 27.66 -27.74 13.50
N PHE A 145 27.74 -28.93 14.08
CA PHE A 145 28.96 -29.72 14.14
C PHE A 145 28.71 -31.18 13.77
N GLU A 146 29.79 -31.89 13.43
CA GLU A 146 29.75 -33.28 13.04
C GLU A 146 30.28 -34.18 14.16
N THR A 147 29.55 -35.24 14.48
CA THR A 147 29.96 -36.30 15.40
C THR A 147 29.78 -37.68 14.75
N GLY A 148 30.29 -38.75 15.35
CA GLY A 148 30.22 -40.11 14.80
C GLY A 148 31.58 -40.79 14.70
N ASN A 149 31.58 -42.06 14.31
CA ASN A 149 32.78 -42.90 14.24
C ASN A 149 33.60 -42.71 12.94
N HIS A 150 33.66 -41.49 12.41
CA HIS A 150 34.30 -41.17 11.12
C HIS A 150 35.81 -41.50 11.08
N ASN A 151 36.44 -41.66 12.25
CA ASN A 151 37.84 -42.06 12.38
C ASN A 151 38.08 -43.59 12.42
N GLY A 152 37.03 -44.43 12.37
CA GLY A 152 37.15 -45.89 12.35
C GLY A 152 36.59 -46.55 13.61
N ARG A 153 37.35 -47.47 14.22
CA ARG A 153 36.89 -48.34 15.32
C ARG A 153 36.54 -47.58 16.59
N ASP A 154 35.30 -47.10 16.62
CA ASP A 154 34.67 -46.46 17.75
C ASP A 154 33.24 -47.00 17.87
N PHE A 155 33.02 -47.74 18.96
CA PHE A 155 31.75 -48.37 19.30
C PHE A 155 30.96 -47.55 20.33
N GLN A 156 31.40 -46.33 20.64
CA GLN A 156 30.64 -45.43 21.49
C GLN A 156 29.34 -44.99 20.81
N GLU A 157 28.33 -44.72 21.63
CA GLU A 157 27.09 -44.17 21.16
C GLU A 157 27.25 -42.68 20.86
N HIS A 158 27.09 -42.30 19.59
CA HIS A 158 27.12 -40.91 19.14
C HIS A 158 25.70 -40.37 19.02
N ARG A 159 25.41 -39.28 19.75
CA ARG A 159 24.13 -38.57 19.70
C ARG A 159 24.38 -37.07 19.67
N CYS A 160 23.42 -36.32 19.14
CA CYS A 160 23.44 -34.87 19.33
C CYS A 160 23.22 -34.52 20.81
N PRO A 161 23.87 -33.45 21.32
CA PRO A 161 23.69 -33.02 22.70
C PRO A 161 22.23 -32.65 23.00
N THR A 162 21.84 -32.67 24.27
CA THR A 162 20.52 -32.19 24.68
C THR A 162 20.31 -30.75 24.22
N GLY A 163 19.18 -30.49 23.55
CA GLY A 163 18.86 -29.17 22.97
C GLY A 163 19.28 -29.00 21.51
N TRP A 164 20.00 -29.96 20.94
CA TRP A 164 20.39 -29.99 19.53
C TRP A 164 19.53 -30.98 18.77
N TYR A 165 19.31 -30.74 17.47
CA TYR A 165 18.60 -31.66 16.59
C TYR A 165 19.56 -32.31 15.58
N THR A 166 19.25 -33.54 15.18
CA THR A 166 19.97 -34.22 14.09
C THR A 166 19.51 -33.65 12.76
N ALA A 167 20.38 -32.88 12.11
CA ALA A 167 20.12 -32.28 10.80
C ALA A 167 20.46 -33.24 9.65
N GLY A 168 21.29 -34.25 9.88
CA GLY A 168 21.64 -35.25 8.88
C GLY A 168 22.39 -36.45 9.44
N LEU A 169 22.31 -37.58 8.72
CA LEU A 169 23.12 -38.78 8.93
C LEU A 169 23.74 -39.18 7.58
N ARG A 170 25.05 -39.33 7.55
CA ARG A 170 25.82 -39.70 6.36
C ARG A 170 26.65 -40.94 6.63
N PHE A 171 26.59 -41.90 5.70
CA PHE A 171 27.54 -43.00 5.67
C PHE A 171 28.87 -42.51 5.06
N SER A 172 29.97 -42.72 5.79
CA SER A 172 31.31 -42.19 5.45
C SER A 172 32.25 -43.26 4.90
N GLY A 173 31.75 -44.49 4.69
CA GLY A 173 32.47 -45.60 4.05
C GLY A 173 32.83 -46.73 5.01
N HIS A 174 33.79 -47.55 4.60
CA HIS A 174 34.36 -48.59 5.44
C HIS A 174 35.84 -48.30 5.71
N ARG A 175 36.25 -48.29 6.99
CA ARG A 175 37.66 -48.21 7.39
C ARG A 175 37.99 -49.40 8.29
N ARG A 176 39.05 -50.14 7.94
CA ARG A 176 39.58 -51.28 8.70
C ARG A 176 38.53 -52.37 9.02
N GLY A 177 37.59 -52.60 8.11
CA GLY A 177 36.54 -53.62 8.24
C GLY A 177 35.26 -53.15 8.93
N GLU A 178 35.13 -51.88 9.28
CA GLU A 178 33.96 -51.32 9.96
C GLU A 178 33.31 -50.18 9.19
N SER A 179 31.98 -50.11 9.25
CA SER A 179 31.15 -49.03 8.73
C SER A 179 31.39 -47.75 9.52
N THR A 180 31.79 -46.67 8.85
CA THR A 180 31.91 -45.35 9.45
C THR A 180 30.73 -44.47 9.04
N TYR A 181 30.28 -43.62 9.96
CA TYR A 181 29.17 -42.69 9.78
C TYR A 181 29.47 -41.34 10.44
N MET A 182 28.66 -40.36 10.06
CA MET A 182 28.75 -38.98 10.53
C MET A 182 27.34 -38.45 10.74
N ILE A 183 27.12 -37.84 11.90
CA ILE A 183 25.88 -37.22 12.33
C ILE A 183 26.14 -35.72 12.33
N THR A 184 25.33 -34.96 11.58
CA THR A 184 25.33 -33.50 11.65
C THR A 184 24.33 -33.08 12.71
N CYS A 185 24.81 -32.42 13.75
CA CYS A 185 24.01 -31.87 14.84
C CYS A 185 23.97 -30.36 14.71
N CYS A 186 22.79 -29.76 14.72
CA CYS A 186 22.58 -28.31 14.64
C CYS A 186 21.73 -27.83 15.82
N HIS A 187 21.76 -26.52 16.08
CA HIS A 187 21.06 -25.86 17.19
C HIS A 187 20.42 -24.56 16.71
#